data_AF-A0A2D4PLG7-F1
#
_entry.id   AF-A0A2D4PLG7-F1
#
_cell.length_a   1.000
_cell.length_b   1.000
_cell.length_c   1.000
_cell.angle_alpha   90.00
_cell.angle_beta   90.00
_cell.angle_gamma   90.00
#
_symmetry.space_group_name_H-M   'P 1'
#
loop_
_entity.id
_entity.type
_entity.pdbx_description
1 polymer ?
#
loop_
_entity_poly.entity_id
_entity_poly.type
_entity_poly.pdbx_seq_one_letter_code
_entity_poly.pdbx_strand_id
1 'polypeptide(L)'
;STKKPVDSTFYLLLDLITFFDEYHAGHIDRAFDIIEQLKLVPLSQEYVEERVAAFRHFSDEIRHNLSEVLLATMNILFTQYKRLKCASPATPARPTRVIEDRDSQLRSQARALITFAGMIPYRTSGDTNARLVQMEVLMN
;
A
#
# COMPACT_ATOMS: atom_id res chain seq x y z
N SER A 1 21.49 -12.69 -23.44
CA SER A 1 21.73 -12.79 -21.99
C SER A 1 20.38 -12.93 -21.30
N THR A 2 19.97 -14.17 -21.02
CA THR A 2 18.59 -14.58 -20.65
C THR A 2 18.38 -14.75 -19.14
N LYS A 3 19.37 -14.42 -18.30
CA LYS A 3 19.32 -14.63 -16.83
C LYS A 3 18.66 -13.49 -16.03
N LYS A 4 18.67 -12.26 -16.56
CA LYS A 4 18.18 -11.06 -15.87
C LYS A 4 16.74 -11.12 -15.31
N PRO A 5 15.73 -11.69 -16.01
CA PRO A 5 14.36 -11.64 -15.49
C PRO A 5 14.14 -12.55 -14.27
N VAL A 6 14.83 -13.69 -14.20
CA VAL A 6 14.72 -14.62 -13.05
C VAL A 6 15.35 -14.02 -11.81
N ASP A 7 16.51 -13.37 -11.96
CA ASP A 7 17.20 -12.70 -10.85
C ASP A 7 16.33 -11.57 -10.29
N SER A 8 15.73 -10.75 -11.14
CA SER A 8 14.85 -9.65 -10.70
C SER A 8 13.59 -10.12 -9.97
N THR A 9 12.92 -11.17 -10.46
CA THR A 9 11.76 -11.75 -9.75
C THR A 9 12.17 -12.32 -8.39
N PHE A 10 13.32 -12.99 -8.32
CA PHE A 10 13.81 -13.56 -7.06
C PHE A 10 14.09 -12.50 -6.00
N TYR A 11 14.83 -11.43 -6.35
CA TYR A 11 15.10 -10.35 -5.41
C TYR A 11 13.83 -9.62 -4.97
N LEU A 12 12.89 -9.39 -5.90
CA LEU A 12 11.61 -8.76 -5.56
C LEU A 12 10.78 -9.63 -4.60
N LEU A 13 10.81 -10.95 -4.76
CA LEU A 13 10.16 -11.87 -3.80
C LEU A 13 10.83 -11.83 -2.43
N LEU A 14 12.16 -11.71 -2.36
CA LEU A 14 12.88 -11.57 -1.09
C LEU A 14 12.54 -10.24 -0.39
N ASP A 15 12.44 -9.16 -1.15
CA ASP A 15 12.01 -7.87 -0.62
C ASP A 15 10.56 -7.93 -0.12
N LEU A 16 9.68 -8.66 -0.83
CA LEU A 16 8.31 -8.91 -0.39
C LEU A 16 8.25 -9.72 0.91
N ILE A 17 9.11 -10.73 1.08
CA ILE A 17 9.23 -11.46 2.36
C ILE A 17 9.61 -10.48 3.48
N THR A 18 10.60 -9.63 3.23
CA THR A 18 11.05 -8.62 4.20
C THR A 18 9.92 -7.63 4.55
N PHE A 19 9.17 -7.18 3.56
CA PHE A 19 7.98 -6.34 3.75
C PHE A 19 6.94 -7.02 4.66
N PHE A 20 6.61 -8.29 4.37
CA PHE A 20 5.63 -9.03 5.16
C PHE A 20 6.13 -9.34 6.57
N ASP A 21 7.41 -9.63 6.75
CA ASP A 21 7.97 -9.86 8.09
C ASP A 21 7.84 -8.61 8.98
N GLU A 22 8.18 -7.43 8.44
CA GLU A 22 8.03 -6.15 9.16
C GLU A 22 6.55 -5.81 9.42
N TYR A 23 5.67 -6.08 8.44
CA TYR A 23 4.23 -5.89 8.60
C TYR A 23 3.65 -6.77 9.71
N HIS A 24 3.95 -8.07 9.72
CA HIS A 24 3.44 -9.01 10.72
C HIS A 24 4.08 -8.82 12.09
N ALA A 25 5.32 -8.32 12.17
CA ALA A 25 5.95 -7.89 13.42
C ALA A 25 5.31 -6.62 14.01
N GLY A 26 4.43 -5.93 13.27
CA GLY A 26 3.81 -4.69 13.69
C GLY A 26 4.70 -3.45 13.55
N HIS A 27 5.82 -3.57 12.84
CA HIS A 27 6.73 -2.45 12.54
C HIS A 27 6.18 -1.61 11.38
N ILE A 28 5.03 -0.97 11.63
CA ILE A 28 4.21 -0.28 10.62
C ILE A 28 5.00 0.73 9.77
N ASP A 29 5.84 1.55 10.40
CA ASP A 29 6.58 2.59 9.68
C ASP A 29 7.67 1.99 8.78
N ARG A 30 8.36 0.94 9.25
CA ARG A 30 9.37 0.23 8.45
C ARG A 30 8.76 -0.55 7.30
N ALA A 31 7.62 -1.21 7.52
CA ALA A 31 6.87 -1.87 6.46
C ALA A 31 6.41 -0.86 5.40
N PHE A 32 6.01 0.35 5.82
CA PHE A 32 5.64 1.44 4.92
C PHE A 32 6.82 1.91 4.06
N ASP A 33 7.99 2.13 4.67
CA ASP A 33 9.21 2.55 3.95
C ASP A 33 9.60 1.52 2.86
N ILE A 34 9.48 0.23 3.17
CA ILE A 34 9.79 -0.83 2.21
C ILE A 34 8.81 -0.79 1.03
N ILE A 35 7.49 -0.75 1.27
CA ILE A 35 6.52 -0.77 0.16
C ILE A 35 6.61 0.48 -0.72
N GLU A 36 6.97 1.64 -0.14
CA GLU A 36 7.24 2.86 -0.89
C GLU A 36 8.44 2.69 -1.84
N GLN A 37 9.52 2.05 -1.36
CA GLN A 37 10.72 1.78 -2.16
C GLN A 37 10.48 0.75 -3.26
N LEU A 38 9.66 -0.27 -3.01
CA LEU A 38 9.38 -1.32 -3.99
C LEU A 38 8.56 -0.82 -5.18
N LYS A 39 7.81 0.28 -5.03
CA LYS A 39 7.02 0.89 -6.11
C LYS A 39 6.10 -0.13 -6.80
N LEU A 40 5.61 -1.11 -6.04
CA LEU A 40 4.69 -2.14 -6.55
C LEU A 40 3.25 -1.63 -6.64
N VAL A 41 2.87 -0.76 -5.73
CA VAL A 41 1.53 -0.15 -5.65
C VAL A 41 1.64 1.38 -5.66
N PRO A 42 0.63 2.09 -6.16
CA PRO A 42 0.65 3.54 -6.17
C PRO A 42 0.27 4.12 -4.81
N LEU A 43 1.16 4.96 -4.25
CA LEU A 43 0.90 5.77 -3.04
C LEU A 43 0.52 7.22 -3.40
N SER A 44 0.20 7.49 -4.65
CA SER A 44 -0.36 8.75 -5.13
C SER A 44 -1.17 8.48 -6.41
N GLN A 45 -2.20 9.29 -6.64
CA GLN A 45 -3.04 9.21 -7.83
C GLN A 45 -2.24 9.38 -9.13
N GLU A 46 -1.19 10.20 -9.10
CA GLU A 46 -0.30 10.46 -10.24
C GLU A 46 0.36 9.18 -10.78
N TYR A 47 0.68 8.22 -9.90
CA TYR A 47 1.39 7.01 -10.29
C TYR A 47 0.46 5.84 -10.65
N VAL A 48 -0.87 6.00 -10.57
CA VAL A 48 -1.81 4.89 -10.79
C VAL A 48 -1.64 4.29 -12.18
N GLU A 49 -1.68 5.10 -13.23
CA GLU A 49 -1.56 4.63 -14.60
C GLU A 49 -0.20 3.97 -14.88
N GLU A 50 0.89 4.56 -14.37
CA GLU A 50 2.25 4.00 -14.47
C GLU A 50 2.30 2.60 -13.84
N ARG A 51 1.74 2.44 -12.64
CA ARG A 51 1.73 1.15 -11.92
C ARG A 51 0.86 0.12 -12.63
N VAL A 52 -0.28 0.52 -13.22
CA VAL A 52 -1.13 -0.38 -14.03
C VAL A 52 -0.37 -0.87 -15.28
N ALA A 53 0.38 0.01 -15.93
CA ALA A 53 1.22 -0.38 -17.08
C ALA A 53 2.36 -1.31 -16.66
N ALA A 54 3.04 -1.02 -15.54
CA ALA A 54 4.10 -1.86 -14.99
C ALA A 54 3.58 -3.25 -14.57
N PHE A 55 2.37 -3.33 -14.02
CA PHE A 55 1.74 -4.58 -13.59
C PHE A 55 1.74 -5.66 -14.68
N ARG A 56 1.51 -5.28 -15.94
CA ARG A 56 1.48 -6.21 -17.09
C ARG A 56 2.83 -6.87 -17.37
N HIS A 57 3.92 -6.30 -16.88
CA HIS A 57 5.28 -6.77 -17.08
C HIS A 57 5.79 -7.62 -15.90
N PHE A 58 5.05 -7.70 -14.79
CA PHE A 58 5.41 -8.57 -13.68
C PHE A 58 5.16 -10.04 -14.01
N SER A 59 6.03 -10.90 -13.47
CA SER A 59 5.86 -12.35 -13.56
C SER A 59 4.61 -12.82 -12.81
N ASP A 60 4.12 -14.02 -13.10
CA ASP A 60 2.90 -14.56 -12.47
C ASP A 60 3.05 -14.67 -10.95
N GLU A 61 4.25 -15.00 -10.46
CA GLU A 61 4.57 -15.10 -9.03
C GLU A 61 4.34 -13.75 -8.32
N ILE A 62 4.79 -12.64 -8.91
CA ILE A 62 4.58 -11.30 -8.34
C ILE A 62 3.11 -10.90 -8.44
N ARG A 63 2.47 -11.15 -9.59
CA ARG A 63 1.05 -10.81 -9.78
C ARG A 63 0.14 -11.56 -8.81
N HIS A 64 0.48 -12.80 -8.45
CA HIS A 64 -0.28 -13.61 -7.48
C HIS A 64 -0.24 -13.01 -6.06
N ASN A 65 0.89 -12.42 -5.66
CA ASN A 65 1.07 -11.83 -4.34
C ASN A 65 0.46 -10.42 -4.20
N LEU A 66 0.06 -9.78 -5.31
CA LEU A 66 -0.36 -8.38 -5.30
C LEU A 66 -1.61 -8.11 -4.42
N SER A 67 -2.54 -9.06 -4.34
CA SER A 67 -3.75 -8.90 -3.50
C SER A 67 -3.38 -8.72 -2.02
N GLU A 68 -2.47 -9.55 -1.52
CA GLU A 68 -1.99 -9.50 -0.14
C GLU A 68 -1.15 -8.23 0.12
N VAL A 69 -0.35 -7.82 -0.87
CA VAL A 69 0.42 -6.56 -0.80
C VAL A 69 -0.52 -5.36 -0.69
N LEU A 70 -1.58 -5.30 -1.49
CA LEU A 70 -2.58 -4.23 -1.43
C LEU A 70 -3.27 -4.19 -0.05
N LEU A 71 -3.69 -5.35 0.46
CA LEU A 71 -4.35 -5.44 1.77
C LEU A 71 -3.41 -5.03 2.90
N ALA A 72 -2.17 -5.51 2.91
CA ALA A 72 -1.18 -5.14 3.91
C ALA A 72 -0.88 -3.64 3.87
N THR A 73 -0.71 -3.06 2.67
CA THR A 73 -0.50 -1.62 2.49
C THR A 73 -1.68 -0.82 3.02
N MET A 74 -2.91 -1.24 2.69
CA MET A 74 -4.12 -0.57 3.17
C MET A 74 -4.27 -0.66 4.70
N ASN A 75 -3.95 -1.81 5.30
CA ASN A 75 -3.94 -1.99 6.75
C ASN A 75 -2.89 -1.10 7.43
N ILE A 76 -1.71 -0.92 6.82
CA ILE A 76 -0.67 0.01 7.29
C ILE A 76 -1.22 1.44 7.30
N LEU A 77 -1.79 1.91 6.18
CA LEU A 77 -2.39 3.24 6.08
C LEU A 77 -3.50 3.45 7.12
N PHE A 78 -4.38 2.46 7.27
CA PHE A 78 -5.45 2.50 8.26
C PHE A 78 -4.93 2.53 9.70
N THR A 79 -3.85 1.79 9.98
CA THR A 79 -3.21 1.79 11.31
C THR A 79 -2.58 3.15 11.61
N GLN A 80 -1.88 3.76 10.64
CA GLN A 80 -1.34 5.11 10.77
C GLN A 80 -2.46 6.15 10.98
N TYR A 81 -3.57 6.02 10.25
CA TYR A 81 -4.75 6.86 10.42
C TYR A 81 -5.34 6.75 11.83
N LYS A 82 -5.51 5.53 12.35
CA LYS A 82 -6.00 5.31 13.72
C LYS A 82 -5.04 5.90 14.76
N ARG A 83 -3.73 5.71 14.61
CA ARG A 83 -2.70 6.32 15.48
C ARG A 83 -2.80 7.84 15.48
N LEU A 84 -3.03 8.45 14.32
CA LEU A 84 -3.21 9.90 14.16
C LEU A 84 -4.46 10.39 14.90
N LYS A 85 -5.61 9.72 14.75
CA LYS A 85 -6.86 10.09 15.43
C LYS A 85 -6.80 9.87 16.94
N CYS A 86 -6.21 8.77 17.42
CA CYS A 86 -6.04 8.49 18.85
C CYS A 86 -5.03 9.41 19.53
N ALA A 87 -4.06 9.98 18.80
CA ALA A 87 -3.14 10.98 19.34
C ALA A 87 -3.78 12.37 19.50
N SER A 88 -5.03 12.56 19.06
CA SER A 88 -5.70 13.86 19.01
C SER A 88 -6.47 14.34 20.26
N PRO A 89 -6.60 13.63 21.40
CA PRO A 89 -7.11 14.22 22.63
C PRO A 89 -5.96 14.51 23.60
N ALA A 90 -5.70 15.80 23.89
CA ALA A 90 -5.11 16.34 25.13
C ALA A 90 -3.81 17.16 25.07
N THR A 91 -3.14 17.38 23.93
CA THR A 91 -1.91 18.22 23.92
C THR A 91 -2.11 19.53 23.16
N PRO A 92 -2.21 20.71 23.82
CA PRO A 92 -2.43 22.00 23.16
C PRO A 92 -1.24 22.52 22.33
N ALA A 93 -0.17 21.74 22.20
CA ALA A 93 1.11 22.19 21.65
C ALA A 93 1.41 21.75 20.21
N ARG A 94 0.54 20.92 19.58
CA ARG A 94 0.81 20.41 18.21
C ARG A 94 0.08 21.24 17.16
N PRO A 95 0.76 21.74 16.11
CA PRO A 95 0.11 22.51 15.06
C PRO A 95 -0.94 21.66 14.34
N THR A 96 -2.21 22.04 14.47
CA THR A 96 -3.38 21.35 13.91
C THR A 96 -3.27 21.10 12.41
N ARG A 97 -2.63 22.04 11.68
CA ARG A 97 -2.40 21.97 10.23
C ARG A 97 -1.60 20.75 9.79
N VAL A 98 -0.56 20.37 10.55
CA VAL A 98 0.30 19.21 10.20
C VAL A 98 -0.46 17.89 10.35
N ILE A 99 -1.42 17.83 11.28
CA ILE A 99 -2.28 16.66 11.49
C ILE A 99 -3.30 16.57 10.35
N GLU A 100 -3.92 17.68 9.96
CA GLU A 100 -4.86 17.75 8.84
C GLU A 100 -4.21 17.36 7.51
N ASP A 101 -2.98 17.85 7.25
CA ASP A 101 -2.23 17.50 6.05
C ASP A 101 -1.93 15.99 5.99
N ARG A 102 -1.47 15.41 7.10
CA ARG A 102 -1.20 13.96 7.21
C ARG A 102 -2.48 13.13 7.03
N ASP A 103 -3.60 13.57 7.59
CA ASP A 103 -4.91 12.93 7.43
C ASP A 103 -5.33 12.88 5.95
N SER A 104 -5.21 14.03 5.27
CA SER A 104 -5.55 14.15 3.85
C SER A 104 -4.64 13.29 2.97
N GLN A 105 -3.35 13.19 3.32
CA GLN A 105 -2.37 12.37 2.60
C GLN A 105 -2.70 10.88 2.70
N LEU A 106 -2.99 10.37 3.91
CA LEU A 106 -3.35 8.96 4.12
C LEU A 106 -4.62 8.59 3.37
N ARG A 107 -5.64 9.46 3.40
CA ARG A 107 -6.88 9.28 2.62
C ARG A 107 -6.60 9.28 1.11
N SER A 108 -5.69 10.14 0.64
CA SER A 108 -5.30 10.19 -0.78
C SER A 108 -4.58 8.93 -1.24
N GLN A 109 -3.67 8.40 -0.41
CA GLN A 109 -2.97 7.14 -0.63
C GLN A 109 -3.96 5.96 -0.71
N ALA A 110 -4.90 5.88 0.22
CA ALA A 110 -5.95 4.87 0.23
C ALA A 110 -6.77 4.87 -1.08
N ARG A 111 -7.18 6.07 -1.54
CA ARG A 111 -7.87 6.23 -2.84
C ARG A 111 -7.04 5.72 -4.01
N ALA A 112 -5.74 6.01 -4.03
CA ALA A 112 -4.86 5.57 -5.12
C ALA A 112 -4.79 4.03 -5.20
N LEU A 113 -4.72 3.35 -4.05
CA LEU A 113 -4.75 1.89 -3.99
C LEU A 113 -6.07 1.31 -4.52
N ILE A 114 -7.21 1.91 -4.18
CA ILE A 114 -8.53 1.46 -4.64
C ILE A 114 -8.67 1.65 -6.15
N THR A 115 -8.31 2.83 -6.66
CA THR A 115 -8.35 3.11 -8.10
C THR A 115 -7.48 2.10 -8.86
N PHE A 116 -6.26 1.85 -8.37
CA PHE A 116 -5.36 0.87 -8.95
C PHE A 116 -5.93 -0.55 -8.94
N ALA A 117 -6.46 -1.00 -7.80
CA ALA A 117 -7.05 -2.34 -7.67
C ALA A 117 -8.30 -2.53 -8.55
N GLY A 118 -9.02 -1.44 -8.86
CA GLY A 118 -10.14 -1.45 -9.82
C GLY A 118 -9.71 -1.53 -11.29
N MET A 119 -8.47 -1.16 -11.62
CA MET A 119 -7.96 -1.09 -13.00
C MET A 119 -7.18 -2.34 -13.44
N ILE A 120 -6.64 -3.13 -12.50
CA ILE A 120 -5.84 -4.30 -12.85
C ILE A 120 -6.70 -5.48 -13.33
N PRO A 121 -6.31 -6.19 -14.41
CA PRO A 121 -7.14 -7.19 -15.10
C PRO A 121 -7.30 -8.53 -14.38
N TYR A 122 -6.64 -8.72 -13.25
CA TYR A 122 -7.03 -9.75 -12.29
C TYR A 122 -7.93 -9.03 -11.31
N ARG A 123 -9.21 -9.39 -11.25
CA ARG A 123 -9.96 -9.10 -10.02
C ARG A 123 -9.19 -9.84 -8.94
N THR A 124 -8.27 -9.15 -8.25
CA THR A 124 -7.89 -9.46 -6.87
C THR A 124 -9.21 -9.85 -6.24
N SER A 125 -9.33 -11.13 -5.84
CA SER A 125 -10.60 -11.82 -5.54
C SER A 125 -11.68 -10.83 -5.10
N GLY A 126 -12.92 -10.84 -5.60
CA GLY A 126 -13.88 -9.74 -5.33
C GLY A 126 -13.97 -9.26 -3.86
N ASP A 127 -13.59 -10.12 -2.91
CA ASP A 127 -13.29 -9.83 -1.50
C ASP A 127 -12.20 -8.75 -1.25
N THR A 128 -11.06 -8.76 -1.95
CA THR A 128 -9.95 -7.80 -1.80
C THR A 128 -10.43 -6.37 -2.03
N ASN A 129 -11.09 -6.09 -3.17
CA ASN A 129 -11.60 -4.75 -3.47
C ASN A 129 -12.67 -4.31 -2.46
N ALA A 130 -13.54 -5.24 -2.04
CA ALA A 130 -14.53 -4.96 -1.01
C ALA A 130 -13.88 -4.57 0.34
N ARG A 131 -12.83 -5.28 0.76
CA ARG A 131 -12.06 -4.95 1.96
C ARG A 131 -11.33 -3.62 1.87
N LEU A 132 -10.73 -3.31 0.71
CA LEU A 132 -10.10 -2.01 0.47
C LEU A 132 -11.10 -0.87 0.62
N VAL A 133 -12.26 -0.97 -0.05
CA VAL A 133 -13.35 0.01 0.06
C VAL A 133 -13.87 0.12 1.49
N GLN A 134 -14.05 -1.01 2.19
CA GLN A 134 -14.50 -1.00 3.58
C GLN A 134 -13.54 -0.21 4.49
N MET A 135 -12.23 -0.40 4.34
CA MET A 135 -11.23 0.35 5.10
C MET A 135 -11.22 1.83 4.75
N GLU A 136 -11.36 2.19 3.48
CA GLU A 136 -11.45 3.61 3.07
C GLU A 136 -12.69 4.29 3.65
N VAL A 137 -13.84 3.62 3.66
CA VAL A 137 -15.08 4.17 4.26
C VAL A 137 -14.88 4.46 5.74
N LEU A 138 -14.12 3.63 6.48
CA LEU A 138 -13.78 3.89 7.88
C LEU A 138 -12.79 5.05 8.06
N MET A 139 -12.12 5.47 6.98
CA MET A 139 -11.25 6.63 6.97
C MET A 139 -11.98 7.91 6.56
N ASN A 140 -13.24 7.87 6.13
CA ASN A 140 -14.00 9.06 5.72
C ASN A 140 -14.58 9.85 6.90
#